data_AF-A0A2S7ZSE8-F1
#
_entry.id   AF-A0A2S7ZSE8-F1
#
_cell.length_a   1.000
_cell.length_b   1.000
_cell.length_c   1.000
_cell.angle_alpha   90.00
_cell.angle_beta   90.00
_cell.angle_gamma   90.00
#
_symmetry.space_group_name_H-M   'P 1'
#
loop_
_entity.id
_entity.type
_entity.pdbx_description
1 polymer ?
#
loop_
_entity_poly.entity_id
_entity_poly.type
_entity_poly.pdbx_seq_one_letter_code
_entity_poly.pdbx_strand_id
1 'polypeptide(L)'
;MKSKTLTIAIIIAIIAALSAMWYFLWYIPHTPVYTFQTIREAVENKDADTVLEHIDTTSLVKNIVTREGNTYVDTSSPLGKAAVAATKTFGPALLDDVIRKYVEDPDSFKSQNSSDSDAESEDTSNTFSMVDRIQRGELFKQRHLEIKNITSEDDGDTATVTVTIHNTKTNQTAPIRVLMKHIGDGTWAIYDIPDIEALYKITRK
;
A
#
# COMPACT_ATOMS: atom_id res chain seq x y z
N MET A 1 -12.61 -15.54 -4.14
CA MET A 1 -12.62 -14.06 -4.25
C MET A 1 -11.62 -13.42 -3.27
N LYS A 2 -10.32 -13.72 -3.39
CA LYS A 2 -9.27 -13.31 -2.40
C LYS A 2 -8.34 -12.18 -2.91
N SER A 3 -8.65 -11.53 -4.02
CA SER A 3 -7.72 -10.65 -4.75
C SER A 3 -7.95 -9.15 -4.58
N LYS A 4 -9.10 -8.69 -4.08
CA LYS A 4 -9.44 -7.25 -4.01
C LYS A 4 -8.95 -6.58 -2.72
N THR A 5 -9.07 -7.26 -1.59
CA THR A 5 -8.57 -6.78 -0.29
C THR A 5 -7.05 -6.76 -0.22
N LEU A 6 -6.38 -7.59 -1.03
CA LEU A 6 -4.94 -7.80 -0.94
C LEU A 6 -4.12 -6.63 -1.50
N THR A 7 -4.54 -5.99 -2.59
CA THR A 7 -3.79 -4.86 -3.20
C THR A 7 -3.83 -3.60 -2.35
N ILE A 8 -5.00 -3.29 -1.77
CA ILE A 8 -5.20 -2.20 -0.82
C ILE A 8 -4.43 -2.49 0.48
N ALA A 9 -4.56 -3.70 1.03
CA ALA A 9 -3.74 -4.14 2.16
C ALA A 9 -2.24 -4.06 1.89
N ILE A 10 -1.80 -4.20 0.64
CA ILE A 10 -0.40 -4.13 0.20
C ILE A 10 0.11 -2.67 0.13
N ILE A 11 -0.66 -1.74 -0.45
CA ILE A 11 -0.31 -0.30 -0.47
C ILE A 11 -0.24 0.23 0.96
N ILE A 12 -1.21 -0.16 1.76
CA ILE A 12 -1.31 0.21 3.15
C ILE A 12 -0.23 -0.51 4.00
N ALA A 13 0.14 -1.75 3.66
CA ALA A 13 1.31 -2.40 4.24
C ALA A 13 2.60 -1.62 3.89
N ILE A 14 2.77 -1.14 2.66
CA ILE A 14 3.92 -0.28 2.32
C ILE A 14 3.93 0.97 3.21
N ILE A 15 2.79 1.64 3.38
CA ILE A 15 2.64 2.80 4.28
C ILE A 15 2.99 2.43 5.74
N ALA A 16 2.56 1.26 6.22
CA ALA A 16 2.92 0.74 7.54
C ALA A 16 4.40 0.42 7.70
N ALA A 17 5.01 -0.19 6.70
CA ALA A 17 6.44 -0.47 6.67
C ALA A 17 7.22 0.84 6.85
N LEU A 18 6.77 1.88 6.17
CA LEU A 18 7.36 3.21 6.18
C LEU A 18 7.01 3.99 7.47
N SER A 19 5.99 3.58 8.24
CA SER A 19 5.70 4.15 9.55
C SER A 19 6.67 3.72 10.67
N ALA A 20 7.40 2.60 10.53
CA ALA A 20 8.42 2.18 11.50
C ALA A 20 9.70 3.05 11.50
N MET A 21 9.69 4.15 10.74
CA MET A 21 10.85 4.97 10.36
C MET A 21 11.18 6.15 11.28
N TRP A 22 10.78 6.14 12.56
CA TRP A 22 11.14 7.21 13.50
C TRP A 22 12.67 7.47 13.55
N TYR A 23 13.48 6.48 13.20
CA TYR A 23 14.94 6.57 13.24
C TYR A 23 15.60 7.30 12.06
N PHE A 24 14.94 7.46 10.91
CA PHE A 24 15.53 8.06 9.69
C PHE A 24 14.97 9.44 9.32
N LEU A 25 13.93 9.92 10.02
CA LEU A 25 13.21 11.17 9.72
C LEU A 25 13.84 12.40 10.40
N TRP A 26 15.16 12.52 10.41
CA TRP A 26 15.82 13.71 10.97
C TRP A 26 15.61 14.93 10.06
N TYR A 27 14.71 15.83 10.50
CA TYR A 27 14.61 17.28 10.26
C TYR A 27 14.74 17.87 8.83
N ILE A 28 14.58 17.08 7.76
CA ILE A 28 14.42 17.65 6.39
C ILE A 28 12.97 17.44 5.95
N PRO A 29 12.07 18.40 6.23
CA PRO A 29 10.73 18.41 5.66
C PRO A 29 10.82 18.43 4.13
N HIS A 30 9.75 18.00 3.45
CA HIS A 30 9.65 18.03 1.97
C HIS A 30 10.51 17.00 1.21
N THR A 31 11.06 15.99 1.87
CA THR A 31 11.68 14.85 1.16
C THR A 31 10.64 13.82 0.71
N PRO A 32 10.90 13.03 -0.35
CA PRO A 32 10.00 11.96 -0.78
C PRO A 32 9.68 10.97 0.34
N VAL A 33 10.67 10.65 1.19
CA VAL A 33 10.49 9.73 2.33
C VAL A 33 9.61 10.34 3.42
N TYR A 34 9.64 11.66 3.61
CA TYR A 34 8.82 12.36 4.61
C TYR A 34 7.31 12.25 4.32
N THR A 35 6.92 12.18 3.05
CA THR A 35 5.52 12.02 2.65
C THR A 35 4.85 10.80 3.28
N PHE A 36 5.59 9.71 3.52
CA PHE A 36 5.01 8.54 4.17
C PHE A 36 4.64 8.79 5.63
N GLN A 37 5.37 9.69 6.30
CA GLN A 37 4.99 10.17 7.63
C GLN A 37 3.70 11.00 7.56
N THR A 38 3.59 11.93 6.60
CA THR A 38 2.37 12.73 6.40
C THR A 38 1.16 11.84 6.15
N ILE A 39 1.27 10.84 5.26
CA ILE A 39 0.21 9.86 4.99
C ILE A 39 -0.14 9.09 6.27
N ARG A 40 0.86 8.64 7.04
CA ARG A 40 0.64 7.92 8.30
C ARG A 40 -0.12 8.78 9.32
N GLU A 41 0.31 10.00 9.55
CA GLU A 41 -0.33 10.94 10.48
C GLU A 41 -1.76 11.26 10.03
N ALA A 42 -2.00 11.43 8.73
CA ALA A 42 -3.34 11.61 8.18
C ALA A 42 -4.24 10.38 8.43
N VAL A 43 -3.72 9.15 8.28
CA VAL A 43 -4.45 7.93 8.66
C VAL A 43 -4.77 7.90 10.16
N GLU A 44 -3.81 8.24 11.03
CA GLU A 44 -4.02 8.32 12.49
C GLU A 44 -5.09 9.35 12.86
N ASN A 45 -5.12 10.49 12.15
CA ASN A 45 -6.08 11.57 12.36
C ASN A 45 -7.41 11.38 11.63
N LYS A 46 -7.61 10.23 10.95
CA LYS A 46 -8.78 9.95 10.11
C LYS A 46 -9.03 10.99 9.01
N ASP A 47 -7.95 11.61 8.53
CA ASP A 47 -7.96 12.61 7.47
C ASP A 47 -7.73 11.95 6.11
N ALA A 48 -8.83 11.50 5.50
CA ALA A 48 -8.77 10.87 4.18
C ALA A 48 -8.39 11.85 3.07
N ASP A 49 -8.68 13.14 3.22
CA ASP A 49 -8.40 14.14 2.20
C ASP A 49 -6.89 14.33 2.05
N THR A 50 -6.16 14.46 3.15
CA THR A 50 -4.69 14.53 3.15
C THR A 50 -4.06 13.24 2.61
N VAL A 51 -4.63 12.06 2.92
CA VAL A 51 -4.13 10.79 2.35
C VAL A 51 -4.31 10.77 0.83
N LEU A 52 -5.46 11.19 0.32
CA LEU A 52 -5.77 11.19 -1.11
C LEU A 52 -4.99 12.27 -1.89
N GLU A 53 -4.58 13.35 -1.24
CA GLU A 53 -3.67 14.35 -1.84
C GLU A 53 -2.29 13.75 -2.15
N HIS A 54 -1.80 12.84 -1.29
CA HIS A 54 -0.47 12.22 -1.43
C HIS A 54 -0.51 10.86 -2.16
N ILE A 55 -1.68 10.46 -2.67
CA ILE A 55 -1.85 9.24 -3.49
C ILE A 55 -2.59 9.61 -4.77
N ASP A 56 -1.85 9.73 -5.88
CA ASP A 56 -2.46 9.89 -7.20
C ASP A 56 -3.05 8.56 -7.68
N THR A 57 -4.28 8.28 -7.22
CA THR A 57 -5.02 7.06 -7.52
C THR A 57 -5.30 6.90 -9.02
N THR A 58 -5.43 8.02 -9.74
CA THR A 58 -5.64 8.02 -11.19
C THR A 58 -4.42 7.45 -11.91
N SER A 59 -3.24 8.00 -11.63
CA SER A 59 -1.98 7.52 -12.21
C SER A 59 -1.66 6.11 -11.73
N LEU A 60 -1.83 5.84 -10.44
CA LEU A 60 -1.52 4.54 -9.83
C LEU A 60 -2.32 3.41 -10.49
N VAL A 61 -3.65 3.55 -10.58
CA VAL A 61 -4.51 2.56 -11.23
C VAL A 61 -4.17 2.43 -12.70
N LYS A 62 -4.01 3.56 -13.41
CA LYS A 62 -3.67 3.55 -14.84
C LYS A 62 -2.36 2.81 -15.10
N ASN A 63 -1.33 3.05 -14.30
CA ASN A 63 0.00 2.48 -14.48
C ASN A 63 0.01 0.98 -14.17
N ILE A 64 -0.57 0.58 -13.03
CA ILE A 64 -0.72 -0.84 -12.66
C ILE A 64 -1.50 -1.59 -13.74
N VAL A 65 -2.67 -1.08 -14.16
CA VAL A 65 -3.52 -1.77 -15.14
C VAL A 65 -2.85 -1.81 -16.52
N THR A 66 -2.08 -0.80 -16.90
CA THR A 66 -1.34 -0.82 -18.17
C THR A 66 -0.22 -1.85 -18.16
N ARG A 67 0.49 -1.98 -17.04
CA ARG A 67 1.60 -2.93 -16.87
C ARG A 67 1.10 -4.38 -16.70
N GLU A 68 0.13 -4.59 -15.83
CA GLU A 68 -0.30 -5.92 -15.36
C GLU A 68 -1.65 -6.37 -15.93
N GLY A 69 -2.37 -5.52 -16.66
CA GLY A 69 -3.72 -5.84 -17.14
C GLY A 69 -3.78 -7.12 -17.98
N ASN A 70 -2.75 -7.37 -18.78
CA ASN A 70 -2.64 -8.57 -19.62
C ASN A 70 -2.30 -9.85 -18.83
N THR A 71 -1.72 -9.70 -17.63
CA THR A 71 -1.38 -10.82 -16.74
C THR A 71 -2.64 -11.45 -16.14
N TYR A 72 -3.67 -10.63 -15.90
CA TYR A 72 -4.89 -11.05 -15.19
C TYR A 72 -6.14 -11.06 -16.06
N VAL A 73 -6.13 -10.39 -17.21
CA VAL A 73 -7.26 -10.31 -18.14
C VAL A 73 -6.76 -10.66 -19.54
N ASP A 74 -7.49 -11.53 -20.24
CA ASP A 74 -7.22 -11.82 -21.64
C ASP A 74 -7.63 -10.65 -22.55
N THR A 75 -6.69 -9.72 -22.73
CA THR A 75 -6.86 -8.52 -23.56
C THR A 75 -6.76 -8.81 -25.06
N SER A 76 -6.56 -10.06 -25.48
CA SER A 76 -6.71 -10.44 -26.88
C SER A 76 -8.19 -10.41 -27.30
N SER A 77 -9.11 -10.60 -26.35
CA SER A 77 -10.56 -10.54 -26.55
C SER A 77 -11.12 -9.10 -26.46
N PRO A 78 -12.19 -8.76 -27.21
CA PRO A 78 -12.89 -7.47 -27.06
C PRO A 78 -13.40 -7.20 -25.64
N LEU A 79 -13.87 -8.26 -24.96
CA LEU A 79 -14.33 -8.17 -23.56
C LEU A 79 -13.18 -7.86 -22.61
N GLY A 80 -11.99 -8.46 -22.79
CA GLY A 80 -10.84 -8.16 -21.96
C GLY A 80 -10.32 -6.73 -22.13
N LYS A 81 -10.32 -6.22 -23.38
CA LYS A 81 -10.00 -4.80 -23.64
C LYS A 81 -11.02 -3.86 -22.97
N ALA A 82 -12.31 -4.20 -23.04
CA ALA A 82 -13.36 -3.44 -22.37
C ALA A 82 -13.22 -3.45 -20.84
N ALA A 83 -12.86 -4.59 -20.24
CA ALA A 83 -12.62 -4.71 -18.81
C ALA A 83 -11.43 -3.85 -18.33
N VAL A 84 -10.33 -3.85 -19.09
CA VAL A 84 -9.16 -3.00 -18.84
C VAL A 84 -9.53 -1.52 -18.94
N ALA A 85 -10.27 -1.12 -19.98
CA ALA A 85 -10.72 0.26 -20.15
C ALA A 85 -11.66 0.72 -19.02
N ALA A 86 -12.62 -0.14 -18.62
CA ALA A 86 -13.51 0.13 -17.50
C ALA A 86 -12.73 0.30 -16.19
N THR A 87 -11.70 -0.52 -15.94
CA THR A 87 -10.89 -0.40 -14.72
C THR A 87 -10.07 0.90 -14.72
N LYS A 88 -9.52 1.33 -15.85
CA LYS A 88 -8.85 2.64 -15.94
C LYS A 88 -9.81 3.81 -15.72
N THR A 89 -11.09 3.63 -16.07
CA THR A 89 -12.11 4.68 -15.97
C THR A 89 -12.71 4.78 -14.56
N PHE A 90 -13.11 3.65 -13.98
CA PHE A 90 -13.82 3.60 -12.70
C PHE A 90 -12.94 3.22 -11.52
N GLY A 91 -11.78 2.61 -11.78
CA GLY A 91 -10.86 2.14 -10.74
C GLY A 91 -10.33 3.25 -9.82
N PRO A 92 -9.99 4.45 -10.31
CA PRO A 92 -9.54 5.54 -9.44
C PRO A 92 -10.58 5.91 -8.37
N ALA A 93 -11.82 6.20 -8.78
CA ALA A 93 -12.89 6.56 -7.84
C ALA A 93 -13.22 5.43 -6.84
N LEU A 94 -13.13 4.17 -7.28
CA LEU A 94 -13.29 3.02 -6.38
C LEU A 94 -12.13 2.89 -5.39
N LEU A 95 -10.91 3.22 -5.81
CA LEU A 95 -9.75 3.23 -4.91
C LEU A 95 -9.87 4.38 -3.90
N ASP A 96 -10.32 5.56 -4.33
CA ASP A 96 -10.57 6.71 -3.46
C ASP A 96 -11.59 6.37 -2.36
N ASP A 97 -12.72 5.76 -2.74
CA ASP A 97 -13.77 5.34 -1.80
C ASP A 97 -13.24 4.33 -0.77
N VAL A 98 -12.42 3.38 -1.23
CA VAL A 98 -11.81 2.39 -0.33
C VAL A 98 -10.79 3.03 0.61
N ILE A 99 -9.93 3.91 0.12
CA ILE A 99 -8.96 4.64 0.96
C ILE A 99 -9.71 5.47 1.99
N ARG A 100 -10.72 6.23 1.57
CA ARG A 100 -11.53 7.05 2.46
C ARG A 100 -12.19 6.21 3.54
N LYS A 101 -12.87 5.12 3.15
CA LYS A 101 -13.50 4.20 4.11
C LYS A 101 -12.48 3.59 5.06
N TYR A 102 -11.29 3.25 4.57
CA TYR A 102 -10.22 2.68 5.38
C TYR A 102 -9.70 3.68 6.43
N VAL A 103 -9.58 4.95 6.06
CA VAL A 103 -9.08 6.02 6.93
C VAL A 103 -10.16 6.49 7.93
N GLU A 104 -11.38 6.75 7.46
CA GLU A 104 -12.46 7.33 8.27
C GLU A 104 -13.18 6.29 9.14
N ASP A 105 -13.38 5.08 8.62
CA ASP A 105 -14.07 3.96 9.27
C ASP A 105 -13.20 2.69 9.26
N PRO A 106 -12.10 2.69 10.05
CA PRO A 106 -11.13 1.59 10.10
C PRO A 106 -11.75 0.25 10.56
N ASP A 107 -12.82 0.32 11.34
CA ASP A 107 -13.53 -0.83 11.90
C ASP A 107 -14.30 -1.61 10.84
N SER A 108 -14.69 -0.97 9.73
CA SER A 108 -15.32 -1.64 8.60
C SER A 108 -14.42 -2.68 7.89
N PHE A 109 -13.12 -2.67 8.19
CA PHE A 109 -12.13 -3.64 7.69
C PHE A 109 -11.75 -4.69 8.74
N LYS A 110 -12.41 -4.73 9.91
CA LYS A 110 -12.28 -5.85 10.83
C LYS A 110 -12.74 -7.13 10.14
N SER A 111 -11.93 -8.18 10.21
CA SER A 111 -12.37 -9.50 9.76
C SER A 111 -13.56 -9.92 10.59
N GLN A 112 -14.72 -10.15 9.97
CA GLN A 112 -15.82 -10.86 10.61
C GLN A 112 -15.26 -12.18 11.13
N ASN A 113 -15.39 -12.40 12.45
CA ASN A 113 -15.11 -13.69 13.07
C ASN A 113 -15.76 -14.78 12.23
N SER A 114 -14.93 -15.62 11.61
CA SER A 114 -15.42 -16.92 11.16
C SER A 114 -15.54 -17.75 12.42
N SER A 115 -16.71 -17.68 13.06
CA SER A 115 -17.07 -18.53 14.19
C SER A 115 -17.15 -19.98 13.70
N ASP A 116 -16.00 -20.64 13.60
CA ASP A 116 -15.87 -22.09 13.58
C ASP A 116 -14.39 -22.45 13.72
N SER A 117 -13.89 -22.49 14.95
CA SER A 117 -12.99 -23.55 15.45
C SER A 117 -12.48 -23.18 16.85
N ASP A 118 -12.80 -24.06 17.80
CA ASP A 118 -12.18 -24.13 19.11
C ASP A 118 -10.66 -24.31 18.94
N ALA A 119 -9.90 -23.24 19.15
CA ALA A 119 -8.48 -23.31 19.42
C ALA A 119 -8.10 -22.18 20.36
N GLU A 120 -7.81 -22.54 21.61
CA GLU A 120 -7.11 -21.71 22.59
C GLU A 120 -5.78 -21.23 21.98
N SER A 121 -5.82 -20.04 21.42
CA SER A 121 -4.67 -19.15 21.31
C SER A 121 -5.21 -17.77 21.65
N GLU A 122 -4.56 -17.09 22.60
CA GLU A 122 -4.85 -15.69 22.94
C GLU A 122 -4.53 -14.80 21.72
N ASP A 123 -5.40 -14.82 20.72
CA ASP A 123 -5.26 -14.03 19.51
C ASP A 123 -5.80 -12.63 19.78
N THR A 124 -4.96 -11.82 20.44
CA THR A 124 -5.18 -10.38 20.63
C THR A 124 -5.29 -9.60 19.31
N SER A 125 -5.10 -10.25 18.14
CA SER A 125 -5.25 -9.63 16.82
C SER A 125 -6.70 -9.29 16.46
N ASN A 126 -7.69 -9.84 17.18
CA ASN A 126 -9.11 -9.65 16.87
C ASN A 126 -9.75 -8.41 17.51
N THR A 127 -9.04 -7.71 18.42
CA THR A 127 -9.56 -6.50 19.07
C THR A 127 -9.31 -5.23 18.25
N PHE A 128 -8.26 -5.25 17.42
CA PHE A 128 -7.77 -4.07 16.71
C PHE A 128 -8.24 -4.02 15.26
N SER A 129 -8.47 -2.82 14.75
CA SER A 129 -8.81 -2.61 13.34
C SER A 129 -7.65 -3.01 12.43
N MET A 130 -7.94 -3.21 11.15
CA MET A 130 -6.89 -3.46 10.15
C MET A 130 -5.92 -2.28 10.04
N VAL A 131 -6.36 -1.06 10.39
CA VAL A 131 -5.54 0.15 10.47
C VAL A 131 -4.54 0.08 11.61
N ASP A 132 -5.01 -0.21 12.82
CA ASP A 132 -4.12 -0.21 13.97
C ASP A 132 -3.07 -1.32 13.85
N ARG A 133 -3.47 -2.49 13.31
CA ARG A 133 -2.55 -3.61 13.03
C ARG A 133 -1.47 -3.24 12.02
N ILE A 134 -1.82 -2.41 11.06
CA ILE A 134 -0.91 -1.91 10.02
C ILE A 134 0.06 -0.92 10.65
N GLN A 135 -0.42 0.10 11.36
CA GLN A 135 0.42 1.10 12.02
C GLN A 135 1.39 0.49 13.05
N ARG A 136 0.98 -0.60 13.72
CA ARG A 136 1.84 -1.35 14.66
C ARG A 136 2.80 -2.34 13.98
N GLY A 137 2.78 -2.43 12.65
CA GLY A 137 3.60 -3.37 11.87
C GLY A 137 3.25 -4.84 12.09
N GLU A 138 2.08 -5.15 12.67
CA GLU A 138 1.68 -6.52 13.00
C GLU A 138 1.42 -7.35 11.74
N LEU A 139 0.91 -6.75 10.65
CA LEU A 139 0.74 -7.47 9.39
C LEU A 139 2.07 -7.93 8.79
N PHE A 140 3.15 -7.15 8.96
CA PHE A 140 4.49 -7.57 8.54
C PHE A 140 4.97 -8.74 9.39
N LYS A 141 4.85 -8.63 10.71
CA LYS A 141 5.23 -9.70 11.66
C LYS A 141 4.47 -11.00 11.39
N GLN A 142 3.15 -10.93 11.21
CA GLN A 142 2.29 -12.08 10.89
C GLN A 142 2.68 -12.78 9.58
N ARG A 143 3.34 -12.05 8.66
CA ARG A 143 3.79 -12.58 7.37
C ARG A 143 5.29 -12.80 7.30
N HIS A 144 5.98 -12.76 8.44
CA HIS A 144 7.42 -12.93 8.54
C HIS A 144 8.20 -11.93 7.67
N LEU A 145 7.69 -10.69 7.54
CA LEU A 145 8.30 -9.65 6.73
C LEU A 145 9.03 -8.63 7.60
N GLU A 146 10.20 -8.22 7.15
CA GLU A 146 11.04 -7.18 7.74
C GLU A 146 11.47 -6.21 6.65
N ILE A 147 11.72 -4.95 7.02
CA ILE A 147 12.38 -4.00 6.13
C ILE A 147 13.86 -4.01 6.46
N LYS A 148 14.70 -4.24 5.45
CA LYS A 148 16.16 -4.23 5.62
C LYS A 148 16.77 -2.88 5.31
N ASN A 149 16.23 -2.17 4.31
CA ASN A 149 16.80 -0.91 3.85
C ASN A 149 15.75 -0.06 3.15
N ILE A 150 15.93 1.25 3.20
CA ILE A 150 15.23 2.21 2.33
C ILE A 150 16.25 3.14 1.71
N THR A 151 16.11 3.34 0.40
CA THR A 151 16.84 4.37 -0.34
C THR A 151 15.86 5.28 -1.04
N SER A 152 16.26 6.52 -1.25
CA SER A 152 15.49 7.51 -2.00
C SER A 152 16.40 8.15 -3.03
N GLU A 153 15.90 8.25 -4.25
CA GLU A 153 16.52 8.96 -5.35
C GLU A 153 15.54 10.05 -5.79
N ASP A 154 15.99 11.31 -5.82
CA ASP A 154 15.20 12.48 -6.15
C ASP A 154 15.86 13.19 -7.34
N ASP A 155 15.09 13.40 -8.42
CA ASP A 155 15.53 14.07 -9.64
C ASP A 155 15.00 15.50 -9.81
N GLY A 156 14.28 16.02 -8.80
CA GLY A 156 13.71 17.35 -8.74
C GLY A 156 12.21 17.39 -9.02
N ASP A 157 11.71 16.59 -9.98
CA ASP A 157 10.29 16.54 -10.33
C ASP A 157 9.65 15.19 -9.93
N THR A 158 10.46 14.14 -9.91
CA THR A 158 10.08 12.79 -9.51
C THR A 158 11.09 12.20 -8.53
N ALA A 159 10.62 11.23 -7.77
CA ALA A 159 11.44 10.50 -6.84
C ALA A 159 11.10 9.01 -6.85
N THR A 160 12.11 8.20 -6.58
CA THR A 160 11.97 6.76 -6.39
C THR A 160 12.38 6.42 -4.98
N VAL A 161 11.42 5.95 -4.18
CA VAL A 161 11.69 5.40 -2.86
C VAL A 161 11.72 3.88 -2.97
N THR A 162 12.86 3.27 -2.69
CA THR A 162 13.05 1.81 -2.77
C THR A 162 13.07 1.22 -1.38
N VAL A 163 12.10 0.35 -1.08
CA VAL A 163 11.97 -0.39 0.18
C VAL A 163 12.41 -1.83 -0.01
N THR A 164 13.47 -2.23 0.67
CA THR A 164 13.95 -3.62 0.62
C THR A 164 13.22 -4.46 1.67
N ILE A 165 12.30 -5.31 1.23
CA ILE A 165 11.53 -6.21 2.08
C ILE A 165 12.22 -7.58 2.12
N HIS A 166 12.36 -8.13 3.32
CA HIS A 166 12.92 -9.44 3.59
C HIS A 166 11.86 -10.34 4.24
N ASN A 167 11.66 -11.54 3.70
CA ASN A 167 10.83 -12.56 4.32
C ASN A 167 11.72 -13.51 5.13
N THR A 168 11.62 -13.46 6.46
CA THR A 168 12.46 -14.22 7.40
C THR A 168 12.18 -15.71 7.39
N LYS A 169 11.00 -16.14 6.92
CA LYS A 169 10.65 -17.56 6.79
C LYS A 169 11.25 -18.19 5.54
N THR A 170 11.23 -17.48 4.42
CA THR A 170 11.76 -17.97 3.13
C THR A 170 13.19 -17.52 2.85
N ASN A 171 13.72 -16.62 3.68
CA ASN A 171 15.01 -15.96 3.52
C ASN A 171 15.14 -15.23 2.15
N GLN A 172 14.02 -14.81 1.57
CA GLN A 172 13.98 -14.07 0.31
C GLN A 172 13.95 -12.58 0.56
N THR A 173 14.53 -11.80 -0.36
CA THR A 173 14.53 -10.34 -0.29
C THR A 173 14.06 -9.78 -1.64
N ALA A 174 13.23 -8.74 -1.60
CA ALA A 174 12.74 -8.05 -2.78
C ALA A 174 12.81 -6.52 -2.57
N PRO A 175 13.45 -5.78 -3.49
CA PRO A 175 13.34 -4.33 -3.53
C PRO A 175 11.97 -3.95 -4.14
N ILE A 176 11.24 -3.08 -3.44
CA ILE A 176 9.95 -2.55 -3.88
C ILE A 176 10.12 -1.05 -4.10
N ARG A 177 9.99 -0.59 -5.34
CA ARG A 177 10.01 0.84 -5.66
C ARG A 177 8.62 1.44 -5.54
N VAL A 178 8.60 2.64 -4.99
CA VAL A 178 7.44 3.54 -4.93
C VAL A 178 7.84 4.80 -5.68
N LEU A 179 7.15 5.07 -6.78
CA LEU A 179 7.40 6.23 -7.61
C LEU A 179 6.52 7.38 -7.15
N MET A 180 7.16 8.54 -6.98
CA MET A 180 6.57 9.73 -6.42
C MET A 180 6.82 10.91 -7.34
N LYS A 181 5.91 11.87 -7.34
CA LYS A 181 6.04 13.13 -8.08
C LYS A 181 5.82 14.29 -7.14
N HIS A 182 6.53 15.39 -7.36
CA HIS A 182 6.35 16.58 -6.57
C HIS A 182 4.92 17.14 -6.77
N ILE A 183 4.31 17.63 -5.69
CA ILE A 183 3.01 18.31 -5.71
C ILE A 183 3.16 19.76 -5.24
N GLY A 184 2.19 20.60 -5.60
CA GLY A 184 2.34 22.06 -5.64
C GLY A 184 2.66 22.76 -4.30
N ASP A 185 2.56 22.05 -3.19
CA ASP A 185 2.80 22.52 -1.82
C ASP A 185 4.21 22.21 -1.29
N GLY A 186 5.08 21.60 -2.11
CA GLY A 186 6.41 21.18 -1.67
C GLY A 186 6.47 19.73 -1.19
N THR A 187 5.38 18.96 -1.24
CA THR A 187 5.35 17.56 -0.83
C THR A 187 5.30 16.64 -2.06
N TRP A 188 5.11 15.33 -1.84
CA TRP A 188 5.16 14.34 -2.91
C TRP A 188 3.89 13.51 -2.95
N ALA A 189 3.45 13.10 -4.14
CA ALA A 189 2.36 12.15 -4.30
C ALA A 189 2.84 10.86 -4.95
N ILE A 190 2.40 9.72 -4.42
CA ILE A 190 2.68 8.39 -4.98
C ILE A 190 1.86 8.24 -6.26
N TYR A 191 2.49 7.88 -7.37
CA TYR A 191 1.81 7.70 -8.66
C TYR A 191 2.02 6.34 -9.32
N ASP A 192 2.97 5.53 -8.83
CA ASP A 192 3.14 4.14 -9.28
C ASP A 192 3.90 3.28 -8.25
N ILE A 193 3.70 1.97 -8.34
CA ILE A 193 4.44 0.93 -7.62
C ILE A 193 4.81 -0.15 -8.65
N PRO A 194 5.92 0.00 -9.38
CA PRO A 194 6.28 -0.90 -10.48
C PRO A 194 6.47 -2.34 -10.03
N ASP A 195 6.92 -2.56 -8.79
CA ASP A 195 7.28 -3.88 -8.28
C ASP A 195 6.15 -4.55 -7.46
N ILE A 196 4.89 -4.19 -7.75
CA ILE A 196 3.71 -4.72 -7.04
C ILE A 196 3.59 -6.25 -7.12
N GLU A 197 4.02 -6.86 -8.23
CA GLU A 197 4.02 -8.31 -8.40
C GLU A 197 5.09 -8.98 -7.52
N ALA A 198 6.28 -8.38 -7.40
CA ALA A 198 7.35 -8.85 -6.52
C ALA A 198 6.88 -8.82 -5.05
N LEU A 199 6.17 -7.75 -4.67
CA LEU A 199 5.55 -7.62 -3.35
C LEU A 199 4.50 -8.70 -3.08
N TYR A 200 3.65 -8.99 -4.08
CA TYR A 200 2.71 -10.09 -3.97
C TYR A 200 3.42 -11.44 -3.76
N LYS A 201 4.51 -11.69 -4.50
CA LYS A 201 5.27 -12.95 -4.42
C LYS A 201 5.96 -13.13 -3.06
N ILE A 202 6.60 -12.09 -2.52
CA ILE A 202 7.34 -12.18 -1.25
C ILE A 202 6.42 -12.33 -0.03
N THR A 203 5.18 -11.82 -0.11
CA THR A 203 4.21 -11.92 1.00
C THR A 203 3.53 -13.29 1.09
N ARG A 204 3.40 -14.06 -0.01
CA ARG A 204 2.55 -15.26 -0.07
C ARG A 204 3.20 -16.58 0.38
N LYS A 205 4.50 -16.59 0.70
CA LYS A 205 5.26 -17.82 1.00
C LYS A 205 5.70 -17.92 2.46
#